data_AF-S3BR16-F1
#
_entry.id   AF-S3BR16-F1
#
_cell.length_a   1.000
_cell.length_b   1.000
_cell.length_c   1.000
_cell.angle_alpha   90.00
_cell.angle_beta   90.00
_cell.angle_gamma   90.00
#
_symmetry.space_group_name_H-M   'P 1'
#
loop_
_entity.id
_entity.type
_entity.pdbx_description
1 polymer ?
#
loop_
_entity_poly.entity_id
_entity_poly.type
_entity_poly.pdbx_seq_one_letter_code
_entity_poly.pdbx_strand_id
1 'polypeptide(L)'
;MATPKMEGDSIQADHVETGQIEQVTDVVVDDDDDNVSVRSEALGDDLPDKYFSSWRFILLVIGFGLTAMSANMFVIMPTNILTYINQDIGPSPYISWVNIARTLSLAFAYTIMGRLSDLFGRRWFYLIGNAIALLGIVVSATAQNVNSLIIGAAVAGLGETVQLSFNVALGELVPNKYRPLVISLIFLMTAPFSTFGPTLARYFVSHPNMGWRYCYFINIAATTLAIILLFICYHPPTFDLLHQRKTKRQILKQLDFVLFVYESKMDLNYPVIPVRLFRNRGFISLMFYYSALLLWPQQISRFFTTDIHYAGWLSTTVASSTVLGQICAGAIIRWAGNVRYWTIFSACAMCTFVGALAALTPERKGMGIAFTIVGPFFVGFIELASLSLAPLFCKGSDIGLASGLLSSIRSAGSSVSVAIYVAILNNRLSTTLTQNIEAVAPGAGIPEDEIPAIVKAVIAGSLAKMSGLNSAMLNAVTGIIPTAYSQAFKTVYLASLAFGGIAIVMSLFSKDVQKHLTDKVERKMHGRRVNKALPDTKKEVDSKTD
;
A
#
# COMPACT_ATOMS: atom_id res chain seq x y z
N MET A 1 10.91 -18.55 -88.49
CA MET A 1 12.28 -18.37 -89.03
C MET A 1 12.85 -17.12 -88.40
N ALA A 2 14.14 -17.15 -88.11
CA ALA A 2 14.87 -16.22 -87.26
C ALA A 2 14.81 -14.72 -87.67
N THR A 3 15.14 -13.90 -86.68
CA THR A 3 15.55 -12.48 -86.54
C THR A 3 16.38 -11.89 -87.72
N PRO A 4 16.71 -10.56 -87.82
CA PRO A 4 17.03 -9.62 -86.70
C PRO A 4 16.89 -8.09 -86.90
N LYS A 5 17.11 -7.33 -85.79
CA LYS A 5 18.08 -6.21 -85.62
C LYS A 5 18.14 -5.83 -84.12
N MET A 6 19.22 -6.14 -83.37
CA MET A 6 20.50 -5.38 -83.16
C MET A 6 20.26 -4.10 -82.33
N GLU A 7 20.94 -3.76 -81.24
CA GLU A 7 22.18 -4.17 -80.56
C GLU A 7 22.10 -3.64 -79.11
N GLY A 8 22.70 -4.35 -78.14
CA GLY A 8 22.82 -3.92 -76.75
C GLY A 8 24.29 -3.91 -76.34
N ASP A 9 24.81 -2.74 -75.97
CA ASP A 9 26.21 -2.51 -75.63
C ASP A 9 26.55 -2.93 -74.20
N SER A 10 27.70 -3.58 -74.10
CA SER A 10 28.46 -3.95 -72.92
C SER A 10 29.11 -2.74 -72.21
N ILE A 11 29.37 -2.84 -70.90
CA ILE A 11 30.70 -2.62 -70.27
C ILE A 11 30.64 -3.04 -68.79
N GLN A 12 31.72 -3.68 -68.34
CA GLN A 12 31.95 -4.29 -67.04
C GLN A 12 33.01 -3.47 -66.27
N ALA A 13 32.84 -3.44 -64.94
CA ALA A 13 33.80 -3.13 -63.87
C ALA A 13 34.27 -1.67 -63.67
N ASP A 14 33.84 -1.08 -62.55
CA ASP A 14 34.74 -0.37 -61.62
C ASP A 14 34.19 -0.41 -60.18
N HIS A 15 35.08 -0.15 -59.25
CA HIS A 15 35.17 -0.65 -57.86
C HIS A 15 33.95 -0.62 -56.93
N VAL A 16 33.87 -1.68 -56.11
CA VAL A 16 33.05 -1.81 -54.90
C VAL A 16 33.74 -1.06 -53.76
N GLU A 17 33.15 0.05 -53.31
CA GLU A 17 33.37 0.60 -51.97
C GLU A 17 32.10 0.41 -51.13
N THR A 18 32.22 -0.45 -50.12
CA THR A 18 31.27 -0.63 -49.02
C THR A 18 31.16 0.65 -48.21
N GLY A 19 30.08 1.41 -48.42
CA GLY A 19 29.66 2.54 -47.59
C GLY A 19 28.34 2.23 -46.88
N GLN A 20 28.38 2.24 -45.56
CA GLN A 20 27.29 1.93 -44.64
C GLN A 20 26.08 2.87 -44.81
N ILE A 21 24.88 2.31 -44.79
CA ILE A 21 23.64 3.05 -44.57
C ILE A 21 23.51 3.29 -43.07
N GLU A 22 24.03 4.42 -42.60
CA GLU A 22 23.70 4.99 -41.29
C GLU A 22 22.61 6.05 -41.52
N GLN A 23 21.33 5.65 -41.42
CA GLN A 23 20.26 6.61 -41.17
C GLN A 23 20.29 6.97 -39.69
N VAL A 24 21.08 7.98 -39.35
CA VAL A 24 20.93 8.73 -38.10
C VAL A 24 19.59 9.45 -38.20
N THR A 25 18.56 8.89 -37.57
CA THR A 25 17.40 9.69 -37.16
C THR A 25 17.90 10.71 -36.15
N ASP A 26 18.07 11.95 -36.60
CA ASP A 26 18.19 13.12 -35.73
C ASP A 26 16.93 13.18 -34.86
N VAL A 27 17.04 12.61 -33.66
CA VAL A 27 16.17 12.96 -32.55
C VAL A 27 16.53 14.40 -32.24
N VAL A 28 15.66 15.34 -32.61
CA VAL A 28 15.68 16.69 -32.04
C VAL A 28 15.54 16.50 -30.54
N VAL A 29 16.68 16.52 -29.84
CA VAL A 29 16.75 16.56 -28.39
C VAL A 29 16.29 17.96 -28.02
N ASP A 30 15.08 18.04 -27.49
CA ASP A 30 14.58 19.26 -26.87
C ASP A 30 15.54 19.61 -25.71
N ASP A 31 16.28 20.73 -25.83
CA ASP A 31 17.33 21.13 -24.90
C ASP A 31 16.81 21.42 -23.46
N ASP A 32 15.49 21.40 -23.28
CA ASP A 32 14.76 21.58 -22.02
C ASP A 32 14.30 20.26 -21.34
N ASP A 33 14.51 19.07 -21.94
CA ASP A 33 14.18 17.80 -21.27
C ASP A 33 15.26 17.42 -20.24
N ASP A 34 15.12 17.95 -19.02
CA ASP A 34 15.97 17.71 -17.83
C ASP A 34 16.27 16.22 -17.53
N ASN A 35 15.54 15.30 -18.16
CA ASN A 35 15.69 13.84 -18.08
C ASN A 35 17.04 13.33 -18.62
N VAL A 36 17.81 14.14 -19.34
CA VAL A 36 19.15 13.79 -19.87
C VAL A 36 20.30 14.21 -18.94
N SER A 37 20.01 14.87 -17.80
CA SER A 37 21.05 15.38 -16.88
C SER A 37 21.53 14.36 -15.82
N VAL A 38 21.11 13.09 -15.92
CA VAL A 38 21.55 12.00 -15.04
C VAL A 38 22.92 11.50 -15.49
N ARG A 39 23.88 11.34 -14.55
CA ARG A 39 25.18 10.77 -14.92
C ARG A 39 25.03 9.34 -15.41
N SER A 40 25.77 8.95 -16.45
CA SER A 40 25.83 7.57 -16.95
C SER A 40 26.18 6.56 -15.84
N GLU A 41 26.99 6.97 -14.87
CA GLU A 41 27.32 6.19 -13.67
C GLU A 41 26.11 5.79 -12.81
N ALA A 42 25.03 6.57 -12.85
CA ALA A 42 23.79 6.32 -12.11
C ALA A 42 22.81 5.39 -12.85
N LEU A 43 23.01 5.18 -14.15
CA LEU A 43 22.18 4.31 -14.99
C LEU A 43 22.47 2.84 -14.72
N GLY A 44 21.48 1.99 -14.99
CA GLY A 44 21.53 0.54 -14.79
C GLY A 44 22.25 -0.24 -15.88
N ASP A 45 22.93 0.44 -16.81
CA ASP A 45 23.44 -0.17 -18.06
C ASP A 45 24.64 -1.11 -17.81
N ASP A 46 25.49 -0.81 -16.82
CA ASP A 46 26.66 -1.62 -16.46
C ASP A 46 26.54 -2.21 -15.04
N LEU A 47 25.82 -3.32 -14.86
CA LEU A 47 25.71 -4.01 -13.56
C LEU A 47 26.90 -4.96 -13.33
N PRO A 48 27.53 -4.97 -12.14
CA PRO A 48 28.61 -5.90 -11.84
C PRO A 48 28.09 -7.35 -11.80
N ASP A 49 28.94 -8.30 -12.19
CA ASP A 49 28.61 -9.73 -12.11
C ASP A 49 28.10 -10.11 -10.71
N LYS A 50 26.99 -10.84 -10.67
CA LYS A 50 26.30 -11.26 -9.43
C LYS A 50 25.76 -10.11 -8.56
N TYR A 51 25.44 -8.95 -9.14
CA TYR A 51 24.82 -7.81 -8.43
C TYR A 51 23.66 -8.22 -7.51
N PHE A 52 22.71 -9.01 -8.02
CA PHE A 52 21.53 -9.48 -7.27
C PHE A 52 21.86 -10.52 -6.18
N SER A 53 23.03 -11.15 -6.23
CA SER A 53 23.52 -12.07 -5.19
C SER A 53 24.51 -11.39 -4.24
N SER A 54 24.75 -10.09 -4.40
CA SER A 54 25.62 -9.35 -3.48
C SER A 54 24.98 -9.27 -2.10
N TRP A 55 25.80 -9.45 -1.05
CA TRP A 55 25.32 -9.40 0.33
C TRP A 55 24.62 -8.06 0.66
N ARG A 56 25.05 -6.96 0.02
CA ARG A 56 24.45 -5.63 0.18
C ARG A 56 23.03 -5.57 -0.38
N PHE A 57 22.80 -6.16 -1.55
CA PHE A 57 21.46 -6.22 -2.14
C PHE A 57 20.53 -7.07 -1.28
N ILE A 58 20.98 -8.23 -0.82
CA ILE A 58 20.20 -9.12 0.05
C ILE A 58 19.81 -8.40 1.36
N LEU A 59 20.78 -7.77 2.03
CA LEU A 59 20.50 -7.01 3.26
C LEU A 59 19.60 -5.79 3.03
N LEU A 60 19.68 -5.16 1.86
CA LEU A 60 18.76 -4.08 1.51
C LEU A 60 17.32 -4.59 1.37
N VAL A 61 17.11 -5.70 0.66
CA VAL A 61 15.79 -6.33 0.51
C VAL A 61 15.24 -6.74 1.88
N ILE A 62 16.09 -7.29 2.76
CA ILE A 62 15.72 -7.58 4.16
C ILE A 62 15.37 -6.30 4.92
N GLY A 63 16.12 -5.21 4.74
CA GLY A 63 15.83 -3.91 5.33
C GLY A 63 14.46 -3.38 4.92
N PHE A 64 14.13 -3.39 3.63
CA PHE A 64 12.80 -3.02 3.14
C PHE A 64 11.70 -3.99 3.60
N GLY A 65 12.01 -5.29 3.70
CA GLY A 65 11.14 -6.29 4.31
C GLY A 65 10.77 -5.95 5.75
N LEU A 66 11.76 -5.57 6.56
CA LEU A 66 11.55 -5.18 7.95
C LEU A 66 10.77 -3.88 8.09
N THR A 67 10.99 -2.88 7.22
CA THR A 67 10.18 -1.65 7.24
C THR A 67 8.73 -1.94 6.85
N ALA A 68 8.50 -2.75 5.81
CA ALA A 68 7.16 -3.15 5.40
C ALA A 68 6.46 -3.98 6.49
N MET A 69 7.21 -4.84 7.20
CA MET A 69 6.72 -5.61 8.33
C MET A 69 6.30 -4.71 9.50
N SER A 70 7.11 -3.69 9.83
CA SER A 70 6.77 -2.69 10.86
C SER A 70 5.47 -1.95 10.57
N ALA A 71 5.27 -1.50 9.32
CA ALA A 71 4.02 -0.86 8.90
C ALA A 71 2.81 -1.80 9.09
N ASN A 72 2.94 -3.08 8.72
CA ASN A 72 1.89 -4.07 8.94
C ASN A 72 1.63 -4.33 10.43
N MET A 73 2.67 -4.40 11.26
CA MET A 73 2.52 -4.57 12.71
C MET A 73 1.72 -3.44 13.35
N PHE A 74 1.94 -2.19 12.92
CA PHE A 74 1.23 -1.02 13.44
C PHE A 74 -0.28 -1.09 13.18
N VAL A 75 -0.68 -1.68 12.06
CA VAL A 75 -2.10 -1.82 11.69
C VAL A 75 -2.72 -3.06 12.31
N ILE A 76 -2.09 -4.23 12.08
CA ILE A 76 -2.71 -5.54 12.34
C ILE A 76 -2.87 -5.78 13.82
N MET A 77 -1.86 -5.49 14.65
CA MET A 77 -1.94 -5.80 16.08
C MET A 77 -2.98 -4.91 16.79
N PRO A 78 -2.90 -3.56 16.76
CA PRO A 78 -3.84 -2.71 17.48
C PRO A 78 -5.28 -2.80 16.96
N THR A 79 -5.49 -2.96 15.64
CA THR A 79 -6.85 -3.06 15.06
C THR A 79 -7.62 -4.26 15.62
N ASN A 80 -6.92 -5.35 15.97
CA ASN A 80 -7.54 -6.55 16.52
C ASN A 80 -7.91 -6.46 18.00
N ILE A 81 -7.42 -5.45 18.71
CA ILE A 81 -7.66 -5.23 20.14
C ILE A 81 -8.19 -3.82 20.44
N LEU A 82 -8.67 -3.11 19.42
CA LEU A 82 -9.06 -1.70 19.52
C LEU A 82 -10.16 -1.46 20.57
N THR A 83 -11.05 -2.44 20.77
CA THR A 83 -12.07 -2.41 21.82
C THR A 83 -11.48 -2.46 23.22
N TYR A 84 -10.46 -3.30 23.45
CA TYR A 84 -9.76 -3.39 24.74
C TYR A 84 -8.95 -2.13 25.03
N ILE A 85 -8.32 -1.55 23.99
CA ILE A 85 -7.64 -0.25 24.11
C ILE A 85 -8.63 0.82 24.55
N ASN A 86 -9.81 0.90 23.92
CA ASN A 86 -10.83 1.89 24.29
C ASN A 86 -11.41 1.68 25.70
N GLN A 87 -11.38 0.45 26.22
CA GLN A 87 -11.80 0.16 27.59
C GLN A 87 -10.77 0.61 28.64
N ASP A 88 -9.48 0.62 28.28
CA ASP A 88 -8.37 1.02 29.17
C ASP A 88 -8.16 2.55 29.19
N ILE A 89 -8.08 3.20 28.02
CA ILE A 89 -7.76 4.64 27.90
C ILE A 89 -8.96 5.51 27.44
N GLY A 90 -10.12 4.90 27.26
CA GLY A 90 -11.37 5.59 26.87
C GLY A 90 -12.35 5.74 28.03
N PRO A 91 -13.68 5.72 27.79
CA PRO A 91 -14.36 5.43 26.52
C PRO A 91 -14.42 6.64 25.57
N SER A 92 -14.07 6.45 24.30
CA SER A 92 -14.26 7.44 23.23
C SER A 92 -15.04 6.86 22.04
N PRO A 93 -16.01 7.60 21.48
CA PRO A 93 -16.66 7.20 20.22
C PRO A 93 -15.71 7.31 19.02
N TYR A 94 -14.59 8.02 19.18
CA TYR A 94 -13.63 8.31 18.11
C TYR A 94 -12.53 7.24 18.00
N ILE A 95 -12.63 6.09 18.66
CA ILE A 95 -11.57 5.07 18.60
C ILE A 95 -11.28 4.57 17.17
N SER A 96 -12.28 4.56 16.29
CA SER A 96 -12.10 4.22 14.87
C SER A 96 -11.18 5.20 14.14
N TRP A 97 -11.05 6.44 14.63
CA TRP A 97 -10.17 7.45 14.04
C TRP A 97 -8.70 7.11 14.13
N VAL A 98 -8.28 6.19 15.01
CA VAL A 98 -6.89 5.70 15.05
C VAL A 98 -6.48 5.17 13.68
N ASN A 99 -7.34 4.38 13.05
CA ASN A 99 -7.07 3.83 11.72
C ASN A 99 -7.31 4.85 10.60
N ILE A 100 -8.34 5.70 10.72
CA ILE A 100 -8.66 6.73 9.72
C ILE A 100 -7.52 7.76 9.63
N ALA A 101 -7.06 8.29 10.76
CA ALA A 101 -6.00 9.29 10.84
C ALA A 101 -4.69 8.76 10.23
N ARG A 102 -4.32 7.51 10.54
CA ARG A 102 -3.18 6.85 9.91
C ARG A 102 -3.31 6.80 8.39
N THR A 103 -4.42 6.28 7.86
CA THR A 103 -4.64 6.18 6.40
C THR A 103 -4.71 7.52 5.69
N LEU A 104 -5.22 8.56 6.37
CA LEU A 104 -5.32 9.91 5.83
C LEU A 104 -3.93 10.57 5.75
N SER A 105 -3.14 10.47 6.83
CA SER A 105 -1.74 10.92 6.83
C SER A 105 -0.93 10.21 5.76
N LEU A 106 -1.11 8.89 5.61
CA LEU A 106 -0.45 8.08 4.59
C LEU A 106 -0.81 8.58 3.17
N ALA A 107 -2.08 8.84 2.91
CA ALA A 107 -2.55 9.34 1.62
C ALA A 107 -1.92 10.69 1.24
N PHE A 108 -1.85 11.62 2.19
CA PHE A 108 -1.23 12.93 2.01
C PHE A 108 0.30 12.84 1.86
N ALA A 109 0.97 12.03 2.67
CA ALA A 109 2.41 11.91 2.59
C ALA A 109 2.88 11.22 1.30
N TYR A 110 2.11 10.28 0.74
CA TYR A 110 2.46 9.62 -0.52
C TYR A 110 2.56 10.57 -1.71
N THR A 111 1.67 11.56 -1.83
CA THR A 111 1.71 12.52 -2.95
C THR A 111 3.00 13.33 -2.91
N ILE A 112 3.42 13.73 -1.72
CA ILE A 112 4.59 14.59 -1.51
C ILE A 112 5.90 13.79 -1.60
N MET A 113 5.95 12.64 -0.93
CA MET A 113 7.16 11.84 -0.79
C MET A 113 7.65 11.23 -2.10
N GLY A 114 6.75 10.83 -3.00
CA GLY A 114 7.11 10.22 -4.29
C GLY A 114 8.08 11.11 -5.07
N ARG A 115 7.61 12.31 -5.46
CA ARG A 115 8.38 13.26 -6.26
C ARG A 115 9.58 13.84 -5.49
N LEU A 116 9.42 14.18 -4.21
CA LEU A 116 10.54 14.72 -3.42
C LEU A 116 11.69 13.72 -3.28
N SER A 117 11.39 12.43 -3.08
CA SER A 117 12.42 11.41 -2.95
C SER A 117 13.15 11.13 -4.27
N ASP A 118 12.47 11.30 -5.41
CA ASP A 118 13.06 11.18 -6.74
C ASP A 118 14.03 12.33 -7.03
N LEU A 119 13.71 13.55 -6.57
CA LEU A 119 14.48 14.76 -6.86
C LEU A 119 15.65 14.98 -5.90
N PHE A 120 15.43 14.88 -4.60
CA PHE A 120 16.45 15.22 -3.60
C PHE A 120 17.33 14.02 -3.19
N GLY A 121 17.02 12.83 -3.71
CA GLY A 121 17.74 11.59 -3.46
C GLY A 121 17.14 10.79 -2.29
N ARG A 122 16.97 9.48 -2.48
CA ARG A 122 16.11 8.66 -1.62
C ARG A 122 16.66 8.38 -0.21
N ARG A 123 17.98 8.39 -0.01
CA ARG A 123 18.61 7.90 1.25
C ARG A 123 18.01 8.55 2.50
N TRP A 124 18.00 9.88 2.53
CA TRP A 124 17.57 10.62 3.72
C TRP A 124 16.05 10.61 3.91
N PHE A 125 15.27 10.53 2.83
CA PHE A 125 13.81 10.34 2.95
C PHE A 125 13.46 9.01 3.60
N TYR A 126 14.15 7.93 3.25
CA TYR A 126 13.97 6.63 3.90
C TYR A 126 14.37 6.61 5.36
N LEU A 127 15.48 7.26 5.73
CA LEU A 127 15.91 7.33 7.13
C LEU A 127 15.01 8.23 7.97
N ILE A 128 14.72 9.45 7.51
CA ILE A 128 13.88 10.41 8.22
C ILE A 128 12.44 9.90 8.32
N GLY A 129 11.89 9.34 7.24
CA GLY A 129 10.55 8.76 7.23
C GLY A 129 10.39 7.63 8.25
N ASN A 130 11.36 6.71 8.33
CA ASN A 130 11.35 5.66 9.35
C ASN A 130 11.52 6.22 10.77
N ALA A 131 12.30 7.29 10.96
CA ALA A 131 12.42 7.94 12.26
C ALA A 131 11.11 8.62 12.70
N ILE A 132 10.38 9.23 11.75
CA ILE A 132 9.04 9.79 12.00
C ILE A 132 8.05 8.66 12.35
N ALA A 133 8.10 7.53 11.63
CA ALA A 133 7.29 6.35 11.96
C ALA A 133 7.58 5.88 13.40
N LEU A 134 8.85 5.72 13.75
CA LEU A 134 9.28 5.35 15.10
C LEU A 134 8.74 6.29 16.17
N LEU A 135 8.79 7.61 15.94
CA LEU A 135 8.25 8.60 16.86
C LEU A 135 6.73 8.45 17.02
N GLY A 136 5.99 8.23 15.93
CA GLY A 136 4.54 7.96 15.98
C GLY A 136 4.20 6.68 16.75
N ILE A 137 5.00 5.63 16.59
CA ILE A 137 4.85 4.36 17.33
C ILE A 137 5.12 4.58 18.83
N VAL A 138 6.15 5.36 19.19
CA VAL A 138 6.46 5.70 20.59
C VAL A 138 5.33 6.50 21.23
N VAL A 139 4.80 7.51 20.54
CA VAL A 139 3.64 8.29 21.01
C VAL A 139 2.41 7.41 21.21
N SER A 140 2.19 6.44 20.30
CA SER A 140 1.09 5.48 20.41
C SER A 140 1.27 4.52 21.60
N ALA A 141 2.52 4.12 21.91
CA ALA A 141 2.84 3.27 23.05
C ALA A 141 2.61 3.96 24.41
N THR A 142 2.89 5.27 24.49
CA THR A 142 2.76 6.06 25.72
C THR A 142 1.42 6.79 25.85
N ALA A 143 0.49 6.57 24.90
CA ALA A 143 -0.81 7.22 24.92
C ALA A 143 -1.60 6.90 26.20
N GLN A 144 -2.11 7.96 26.83
CA GLN A 144 -2.94 7.90 28.04
C GLN A 144 -4.43 8.13 27.75
N ASN A 145 -4.76 8.63 26.55
CA ASN A 145 -6.12 8.87 26.11
C ASN A 145 -6.23 8.59 24.60
N VAL A 146 -7.46 8.40 24.11
CA VAL A 146 -7.73 8.04 22.72
C VAL A 146 -7.26 9.13 21.74
N ASN A 147 -7.33 10.41 22.10
CA ASN A 147 -6.91 11.49 21.21
C ASN A 147 -5.39 11.48 20.98
N SER A 148 -4.59 11.26 22.02
CA SER A 148 -3.14 11.07 21.91
C SER A 148 -2.79 9.86 21.04
N LEU A 149 -3.58 8.78 21.12
CA LEU A 149 -3.40 7.61 20.26
C LEU A 149 -3.71 7.92 18.78
N ILE A 150 -4.75 8.73 18.51
CA ILE A 150 -5.08 9.20 17.15
C ILE A 150 -3.93 10.05 16.59
N ILE A 151 -3.36 10.95 17.39
CA ILE A 151 -2.21 11.77 16.99
C ILE A 151 -1.00 10.89 16.71
N GLY A 152 -0.70 9.92 17.58
CA GLY A 152 0.38 8.96 17.37
C GLY A 152 0.23 8.18 16.06
N ALA A 153 -0.99 7.74 15.75
CA ALA A 153 -1.31 7.06 14.50
C ALA A 153 -1.21 7.97 13.27
N ALA A 154 -1.59 9.24 13.39
CA ALA A 154 -1.40 10.22 12.32
C ALA A 154 0.09 10.44 12.01
N VAL A 155 0.93 10.58 13.04
CA VAL A 155 2.38 10.74 12.89
C VAL A 155 3.03 9.46 12.33
N ALA A 156 2.63 8.29 12.83
CA ALA A 156 3.08 7.01 12.30
C ALA A 156 2.74 6.87 10.82
N GLY A 157 1.53 7.25 10.41
CA GLY A 157 1.09 7.24 9.01
C GLY A 157 1.96 8.09 8.07
N LEU A 158 2.48 9.23 8.52
CA LEU A 158 3.42 10.04 7.73
C LEU A 158 4.72 9.27 7.45
N GLY A 159 5.23 8.53 8.43
CA GLY A 159 6.44 7.73 8.28
C GLY A 159 6.21 6.38 7.56
N GLU A 160 5.07 5.74 7.78
CA GLU A 160 4.64 4.51 7.11
C GLU A 160 4.64 4.64 5.58
N THR A 161 4.40 5.84 5.09
CA THR A 161 4.47 6.18 3.65
C THR A 161 5.79 5.70 3.06
N VAL A 162 6.89 5.95 3.76
CA VAL A 162 8.22 5.57 3.28
C VAL A 162 8.49 4.08 3.54
N GLN A 163 7.97 3.52 4.63
CA GLN A 163 8.05 2.09 4.92
C GLN A 163 7.38 1.23 3.85
N LEU A 164 6.29 1.74 3.25
CA LEU A 164 5.52 1.08 2.21
C LEU A 164 5.89 1.53 0.78
N SER A 165 6.79 2.51 0.61
CA SER A 165 7.29 2.97 -0.70
C SER A 165 8.40 2.09 -1.30
N PHE A 166 8.70 0.94 -0.69
CA PHE A 166 9.78 0.06 -1.12
C PHE A 166 9.65 -0.38 -2.59
N ASN A 167 8.43 -0.45 -3.15
CA ASN A 167 8.20 -0.73 -4.56
C ASN A 167 8.86 0.31 -5.48
N VAL A 168 8.90 1.57 -5.05
CA VAL A 168 9.57 2.65 -5.77
C VAL A 168 11.08 2.48 -5.77
N ALA A 169 11.66 2.20 -4.60
CA ALA A 169 13.09 1.97 -4.48
C ALA A 169 13.52 0.71 -5.25
N LEU A 170 12.73 -0.38 -5.18
CA LEU A 170 12.99 -1.59 -5.96
C LEU A 170 12.82 -1.39 -7.47
N GLY A 171 11.92 -0.50 -7.89
CA GLY A 171 11.75 -0.17 -9.29
C GLY A 171 13.06 0.29 -9.94
N GLU A 172 13.86 1.06 -9.21
CA GLU A 172 15.16 1.51 -9.70
C GLU A 172 16.19 0.38 -9.73
N LEU A 173 16.14 -0.54 -8.77
CA LEU A 173 17.21 -1.52 -8.50
C LEU A 173 17.03 -2.88 -9.18
N VAL A 174 15.81 -3.20 -9.64
CA VAL A 174 15.43 -4.53 -10.13
C VAL A 174 14.83 -4.41 -11.53
N PRO A 175 15.19 -5.32 -12.46
CA PRO A 175 14.62 -5.33 -13.81
C PRO A 175 13.10 -5.48 -13.78
N ASN A 176 12.38 -4.83 -14.72
CA ASN A 176 10.92 -4.84 -14.78
C ASN A 176 10.31 -6.25 -14.66
N LYS A 177 10.93 -7.24 -15.32
CA LYS A 177 10.53 -8.66 -15.29
C LYS A 177 10.60 -9.33 -13.92
N TYR A 178 11.53 -8.90 -13.06
CA TYR A 178 11.73 -9.48 -11.73
C TYR A 178 11.08 -8.66 -10.62
N ARG A 179 10.61 -7.44 -10.90
CA ARG A 179 9.96 -6.55 -9.91
C ARG A 179 8.81 -7.23 -9.15
N PRO A 180 7.82 -7.90 -9.80
CA PRO A 180 6.74 -8.55 -9.06
C PRO A 180 7.23 -9.63 -8.08
N LEU A 181 8.25 -10.42 -8.48
CA LEU A 181 8.82 -11.46 -7.60
C LEU A 181 9.52 -10.88 -6.37
N VAL A 182 10.33 -9.83 -6.54
CA VAL A 182 11.06 -9.22 -5.41
C VAL A 182 10.08 -8.53 -4.45
N ILE A 183 9.02 -7.90 -4.97
CA ILE A 183 7.94 -7.32 -4.15
C ILE A 183 7.21 -8.44 -3.37
N SER A 184 6.90 -9.58 -4.00
CA SER A 184 6.32 -10.73 -3.31
C SER A 184 7.23 -11.31 -2.23
N LEU A 185 8.55 -11.29 -2.42
CA LEU A 185 9.52 -11.72 -1.40
C LEU A 185 9.53 -10.78 -0.19
N ILE A 186 9.36 -9.47 -0.40
CA ILE A 186 9.15 -8.51 0.69
C ILE A 186 7.85 -8.83 1.44
N PHE A 187 6.75 -9.09 0.74
CA PHE A 187 5.50 -9.46 1.40
C PHE A 187 5.59 -10.79 2.15
N LEU A 188 6.36 -11.76 1.66
CA LEU A 188 6.66 -12.99 2.39
C LEU A 188 7.32 -12.71 3.75
N MET A 189 8.22 -11.72 3.83
CA MET A 189 8.82 -11.32 5.12
C MET A 189 7.80 -10.73 6.10
N THR A 190 6.70 -10.16 5.61
CA THR A 190 5.60 -9.64 6.44
C THR A 190 4.61 -10.72 6.90
N ALA A 191 4.69 -11.92 6.33
CA ALA A 191 3.74 -13.02 6.57
C ALA A 191 3.65 -13.47 8.04
N PRO A 192 4.74 -13.57 8.83
CA PRO A 192 4.66 -14.02 10.22
C PRO A 192 3.79 -13.10 11.08
N PHE A 193 3.97 -11.78 11.00
CA PHE A 193 3.16 -10.84 11.79
C PHE A 193 1.77 -10.63 11.19
N SER A 194 1.61 -10.76 9.87
CA SER A 194 0.29 -10.72 9.26
C SER A 194 -0.55 -11.92 9.68
N THR A 195 0.07 -13.08 9.83
CA THR A 195 -0.60 -14.32 10.26
C THR A 195 -0.80 -14.35 11.78
N PHE A 196 0.26 -14.17 12.58
CA PHE A 196 0.19 -14.36 14.04
C PHE A 196 -0.09 -13.08 14.83
N GLY A 197 -0.03 -11.91 14.19
CA GLY A 197 -0.24 -10.61 14.84
C GLY A 197 -1.55 -10.49 15.61
N PRO A 198 -2.72 -10.90 15.05
CA PRO A 198 -3.99 -10.86 15.79
C PRO A 198 -3.98 -11.72 17.05
N THR A 199 -3.42 -12.93 16.97
CA THR A 199 -3.29 -13.85 18.11
C THR A 199 -2.34 -13.30 19.16
N LEU A 200 -1.20 -12.77 18.74
CA LEU A 200 -0.18 -12.18 19.63
C LEU A 200 -0.71 -10.94 20.35
N ALA A 201 -1.42 -10.06 19.65
CA ALA A 201 -2.02 -8.86 20.24
C ALA A 201 -3.02 -9.21 21.35
N ARG A 202 -3.88 -10.20 21.10
CA ARG A 202 -4.87 -10.68 22.07
C ARG A 202 -4.24 -11.44 23.23
N TYR A 203 -3.15 -12.17 22.98
CA TYR A 203 -2.34 -12.77 24.04
C TYR A 203 -1.75 -11.73 24.99
N PHE A 204 -1.23 -10.61 24.49
CA PHE A 204 -0.71 -9.55 25.36
C PHE A 204 -1.79 -8.90 26.23
N VAL A 205 -2.99 -8.72 25.71
CA VAL A 205 -4.12 -8.18 26.47
C VAL A 205 -4.62 -9.15 27.55
N SER A 206 -4.55 -10.47 27.32
CA SER A 206 -4.97 -11.45 28.33
C SER A 206 -3.96 -11.66 29.46
N HIS A 207 -2.70 -11.22 29.29
CA HIS A 207 -1.66 -11.34 30.30
C HIS A 207 -1.61 -10.10 31.23
N PRO A 208 -1.74 -10.27 32.56
CA PRO A 208 -1.82 -9.17 33.52
C PRO A 208 -0.64 -8.18 33.47
N ASN A 209 0.55 -8.67 33.13
CA ASN A 209 1.79 -7.88 33.16
C ASN A 209 2.18 -7.27 31.81
N MET A 210 1.54 -7.68 30.71
CA MET A 210 1.98 -7.31 29.34
C MET A 210 1.04 -6.28 28.71
N GLY A 211 -0.28 -6.35 28.88
CA GLY A 211 -1.20 -5.31 28.39
C GLY A 211 -1.09 -4.99 26.88
N TRP A 212 -1.87 -4.01 26.38
CA TRP A 212 -1.90 -3.72 24.94
C TRP A 212 -0.65 -2.98 24.42
N ARG A 213 0.09 -2.28 25.30
CA ARG A 213 1.25 -1.44 24.93
C ARG A 213 2.41 -2.24 24.34
N TYR A 214 2.56 -3.52 24.69
CA TYR A 214 3.61 -4.39 24.15
C TYR A 214 3.51 -4.60 22.63
N CYS A 215 2.32 -4.43 22.04
CA CYS A 215 2.18 -4.40 20.58
C CYS A 215 3.05 -3.31 19.95
N TYR A 216 3.10 -2.14 20.58
CA TYR A 216 3.91 -1.01 20.12
C TYR A 216 5.38 -1.16 20.48
N PHE A 217 5.71 -1.70 21.66
CA PHE A 217 7.13 -1.93 22.04
C PHE A 217 7.85 -2.91 21.12
N ILE A 218 7.19 -4.00 20.70
CA ILE A 218 7.79 -4.94 19.74
C ILE A 218 7.95 -4.27 18.36
N ASN A 219 7.00 -3.40 17.96
CA ASN A 219 7.14 -2.64 16.74
C ASN A 219 8.28 -1.60 16.80
N ILE A 220 8.50 -0.95 17.94
CA ILE A 220 9.65 -0.04 18.17
C ILE A 220 10.97 -0.78 17.93
N ALA A 221 11.12 -1.98 18.47
CA ALA A 221 12.31 -2.80 18.27
C ALA A 221 12.52 -3.16 16.79
N ALA A 222 11.46 -3.62 16.10
CA ALA A 222 11.51 -3.96 14.68
C ALA A 222 11.87 -2.75 13.80
N THR A 223 11.26 -1.60 14.07
CA THR A 223 11.49 -0.34 13.34
C THR A 223 12.92 0.16 13.54
N THR A 224 13.42 0.11 14.77
CA THR A 224 14.80 0.54 15.10
C THR A 224 15.82 -0.33 14.37
N LEU A 225 15.63 -1.65 14.38
CA LEU A 225 16.48 -2.57 13.64
C LEU A 225 16.46 -2.28 12.13
N ALA A 226 15.29 -2.00 11.57
CA ALA A 226 15.15 -1.64 10.16
C ALA A 226 15.91 -0.34 9.81
N ILE A 227 15.84 0.68 10.67
CA ILE A 227 16.61 1.94 10.51
C ILE A 227 18.11 1.66 10.49
N ILE A 228 18.62 0.85 11.41
CA ILE A 228 20.05 0.50 11.48
C ILE A 228 20.50 -0.20 10.19
N LEU A 229 19.73 -1.17 9.72
CA LEU A 229 20.04 -1.91 8.49
C LEU A 229 20.01 -1.00 7.26
N LEU A 230 19.00 -0.14 7.12
CA LEU A 230 18.93 0.83 6.02
C LEU A 230 20.09 1.82 6.10
N PHE A 231 20.47 2.29 7.28
CA PHE A 231 21.59 3.22 7.44
C PHE A 231 22.93 2.61 6.95
N ILE A 232 23.16 1.33 7.26
CA ILE A 232 24.38 0.60 6.90
C ILE A 232 24.37 0.16 5.43
N CYS A 233 23.24 -0.25 4.88
CA CYS A 233 23.19 -0.94 3.58
C CYS A 233 22.69 -0.04 2.44
N TYR A 234 21.80 0.91 2.70
CA TYR A 234 21.10 1.68 1.66
C TYR A 234 21.90 2.89 1.17
N HIS A 235 22.66 2.72 0.09
CA HIS A 235 23.46 3.77 -0.55
C HIS A 235 22.98 4.02 -2.00
N PRO A 236 21.80 4.66 -2.18
CA PRO A 236 21.33 5.05 -3.51
C PRO A 236 22.16 6.21 -4.08
N PRO A 237 22.09 6.47 -5.39
CA PRO A 237 22.76 7.59 -6.03
C PRO A 237 22.36 8.94 -5.39
N THR A 238 23.37 9.79 -5.15
CA THR A 238 23.23 11.09 -4.49
C THR A 238 22.67 12.15 -5.45
N PHE A 239 22.15 13.25 -4.89
CA PHE A 239 21.65 14.41 -5.65
C PHE A 239 22.58 14.85 -6.80
N ASP A 240 23.89 14.88 -6.57
CA ASP A 240 24.88 15.34 -7.55
C ASP A 240 25.07 14.35 -8.72
N LEU A 241 24.65 13.09 -8.55
CA LEU A 241 24.58 12.08 -9.60
C LEU A 241 23.28 12.17 -10.40
N LEU A 242 22.22 12.72 -9.77
CA LEU A 242 20.87 12.84 -10.35
C LEU A 242 20.69 14.14 -11.15
N HIS A 243 21.35 15.24 -10.75
CA HIS A 243 21.24 16.54 -11.41
C HIS A 243 22.63 17.12 -11.69
N GLN A 244 23.11 16.99 -12.93
CA GLN A 244 24.39 17.59 -13.32
C GLN A 244 24.37 19.12 -13.41
N ARG A 245 23.20 19.73 -13.69
CA ARG A 245 23.09 21.15 -14.09
C ARG A 245 22.33 22.06 -13.11
N LYS A 246 21.68 21.52 -12.06
CA LYS A 246 20.79 22.29 -11.17
C LYS A 246 21.18 22.19 -9.69
N THR A 247 21.09 23.30 -8.99
CA THR A 247 21.30 23.35 -7.53
C THR A 247 20.02 23.04 -6.76
N LYS A 248 20.14 22.53 -5.52
CA LYS A 248 18.99 22.20 -4.64
C LYS A 248 17.99 23.35 -4.46
N ARG A 249 18.48 24.60 -4.42
CA ARG A 249 17.63 25.80 -4.28
C ARG A 249 16.84 26.11 -5.56
N GLN A 250 17.40 25.85 -6.75
CA GLN A 250 16.69 26.04 -8.01
C GLN A 250 15.58 25.01 -8.17
N ILE A 251 15.83 23.75 -7.83
CA ILE A 251 14.79 22.70 -7.86
C ILE A 251 13.69 23.00 -6.86
N LEU A 252 14.03 23.41 -5.63
CA LEU A 252 13.02 23.76 -4.62
C LEU A 252 12.14 24.94 -5.06
N LYS A 253 12.69 25.92 -5.79
CA LYS A 253 11.91 27.03 -6.38
C LYS A 253 11.03 26.61 -7.55
N GLN A 254 11.39 25.54 -8.25
CA GLN A 254 10.59 24.94 -9.32
C GLN A 254 9.57 23.92 -8.78
N LEU A 255 9.63 23.62 -7.49
CA LEU A 255 8.77 22.67 -6.80
C LEU A 255 7.62 23.45 -6.15
N ASP A 256 6.58 23.72 -6.94
CA ASP A 256 5.39 24.38 -6.43
C ASP A 256 4.54 23.41 -5.61
N PHE A 257 4.28 23.76 -4.35
CA PHE A 257 3.50 22.96 -3.39
C PHE A 257 1.97 23.20 -3.49
N VAL A 258 1.48 23.80 -4.58
CA VAL A 258 0.12 24.36 -4.64
C VAL A 258 -0.88 23.41 -5.31
N LEU A 259 -2.03 23.25 -4.64
CA LEU A 259 -3.17 22.35 -4.92
C LEU A 259 -3.45 21.97 -6.40
N PHE A 260 -3.79 20.69 -6.58
CA PHE A 260 -4.36 19.96 -7.73
C PHE A 260 -5.13 20.78 -8.80
N VAL A 261 -5.92 21.78 -8.40
CA VAL A 261 -6.73 22.60 -9.31
C VAL A 261 -5.88 23.60 -10.11
N TYR A 262 -4.78 24.08 -9.52
CA TYR A 262 -3.83 24.99 -10.17
C TYR A 262 -2.87 24.22 -11.08
N GLU A 263 -2.38 23.05 -10.63
CA GLU A 263 -1.55 22.14 -11.46
C GLU A 263 -2.29 21.63 -12.70
N SER A 264 -3.62 21.52 -12.66
CA SER A 264 -4.42 21.13 -13.83
C SER A 264 -4.46 22.20 -14.94
N LYS A 265 -4.13 23.46 -14.63
CA LYS A 265 -4.26 24.60 -15.56
C LYS A 265 -2.92 25.19 -16.00
N MET A 266 -1.82 24.89 -15.31
CA MET A 266 -0.48 25.34 -15.67
C MET A 266 0.43 24.18 -16.08
N ASP A 267 1.16 24.34 -17.18
CA ASP A 267 2.23 23.42 -17.59
C ASP A 267 3.45 23.64 -16.68
N LEU A 268 3.53 22.85 -15.61
CA LEU A 268 4.66 22.85 -14.67
C LEU A 268 5.73 21.85 -15.10
N ASN A 269 7.00 22.20 -14.92
CA ASN A 269 8.13 21.31 -15.21
C ASN A 269 8.23 20.13 -14.21
N TYR A 270 7.79 20.32 -12.96
CA TYR A 270 7.82 19.28 -11.91
C TYR A 270 6.49 19.20 -11.12
N PRO A 271 5.38 18.76 -11.75
CA PRO A 271 4.10 18.64 -11.06
C PRO A 271 4.16 17.56 -9.97
N VAL A 272 3.49 17.81 -8.84
CA VAL A 272 3.31 16.81 -7.79
C VAL A 272 2.27 15.77 -8.23
N ILE A 273 1.21 16.22 -8.91
CA ILE A 273 0.16 15.36 -9.48
C ILE A 273 0.01 15.64 -11.00
N PRO A 274 0.73 14.91 -11.87
CA PRO A 274 0.63 15.08 -13.31
C PRO A 274 -0.68 14.50 -13.83
N VAL A 275 -1.58 15.41 -14.23
CA VAL A 275 -2.90 15.07 -14.78
C VAL A 275 -2.79 14.13 -16.00
N ARG A 276 -1.67 14.16 -16.74
CA ARG A 276 -1.37 13.24 -17.85
C ARG A 276 -1.46 11.76 -17.46
N LEU A 277 -1.17 11.39 -16.21
CA LEU A 277 -1.26 10.00 -15.75
C LEU A 277 -2.70 9.50 -15.72
N PHE A 278 -3.66 10.38 -15.41
CA PHE A 278 -5.09 10.07 -15.46
C PHE A 278 -5.63 9.98 -16.91
N ARG A 279 -4.83 10.30 -17.93
CA ARG A 279 -5.21 10.02 -19.32
C ARG A 279 -4.88 8.58 -19.71
N ASN A 280 -3.98 7.92 -18.97
CA ASN A 280 -3.56 6.56 -19.24
C ASN A 280 -4.53 5.54 -18.62
N ARG A 281 -5.35 4.92 -19.47
CA ARG A 281 -6.32 3.88 -19.08
C ARG A 281 -5.68 2.70 -18.34
N GLY A 282 -4.46 2.29 -18.71
CA GLY A 282 -3.76 1.18 -18.05
C GLY A 282 -3.43 1.50 -16.60
N PHE A 283 -2.96 2.73 -16.34
CA PHE A 283 -2.67 3.21 -15.00
C PHE A 283 -3.93 3.28 -14.13
N ILE A 284 -5.01 3.95 -14.61
CA ILE A 284 -6.26 4.13 -13.83
C ILE A 284 -6.90 2.79 -13.44
N SER A 285 -6.94 1.84 -14.36
CA SER A 285 -7.60 0.55 -14.13
C SER A 285 -7.06 -0.22 -12.92
N LEU A 286 -5.80 0.04 -12.55
CA LEU A 286 -5.10 -0.61 -11.45
C LEU A 286 -5.09 0.24 -10.16
N MET A 287 -5.71 1.43 -10.15
CA MET A 287 -5.69 2.33 -8.97
C MET A 287 -6.75 2.01 -7.91
N PHE A 288 -7.82 1.30 -8.28
CA PHE A 288 -8.96 1.10 -7.40
C PHE A 288 -8.72 -0.05 -6.42
N TYR A 289 -8.80 0.27 -5.12
CA TYR A 289 -8.64 -0.69 -4.04
C TYR A 289 -9.71 -0.51 -2.96
N TYR A 290 -10.07 -1.60 -2.30
CA TYR A 290 -11.19 -1.67 -1.38
C TYR A 290 -10.77 -2.32 -0.05
N SER A 291 -11.18 -1.73 1.10
CA SER A 291 -10.70 -2.10 2.44
C SER A 291 -11.84 -2.54 3.38
N ALA A 292 -12.09 -3.86 3.47
CA ALA A 292 -13.01 -4.47 4.45
C ALA A 292 -12.30 -5.03 5.71
N LEU A 293 -10.97 -4.93 5.78
CA LEU A 293 -10.15 -5.59 6.81
C LEU A 293 -10.53 -5.22 8.25
N LEU A 294 -11.07 -4.01 8.46
CA LEU A 294 -11.39 -3.49 9.80
C LEU A 294 -12.60 -4.14 10.48
N LEU A 295 -13.55 -4.68 9.73
CA LEU A 295 -14.83 -5.10 10.29
C LEU A 295 -14.77 -6.52 10.86
N TRP A 296 -13.90 -7.38 10.32
CA TRP A 296 -13.85 -8.79 10.67
C TRP A 296 -13.52 -9.04 12.16
N PRO A 297 -12.51 -8.40 12.78
CA PRO A 297 -12.25 -8.58 14.20
C PRO A 297 -13.42 -8.16 15.10
N GLN A 298 -14.12 -7.09 14.71
CA GLN A 298 -15.32 -6.63 15.41
C GLN A 298 -16.46 -7.65 15.26
N GLN A 299 -16.63 -8.22 14.08
CA GLN A 299 -17.64 -9.23 13.81
C GLN A 299 -17.37 -10.52 14.58
N ILE A 300 -16.12 -11.00 14.63
CA ILE A 300 -15.76 -12.20 15.41
C ILE A 300 -16.11 -12.03 16.88
N SER A 301 -15.67 -10.92 17.49
CA SER A 301 -15.87 -10.65 18.92
C SER A 301 -17.33 -10.42 19.30
N ARG A 302 -18.24 -10.26 18.31
CA ARG A 302 -19.68 -10.05 18.54
C ARG A 302 -20.56 -11.21 18.08
N PHE A 303 -20.15 -11.98 17.07
CA PHE A 303 -20.93 -13.10 16.54
C PHE A 303 -20.52 -14.45 17.09
N PHE A 304 -19.21 -14.71 17.12
CA PHE A 304 -18.73 -16.10 17.09
C PHE A 304 -18.12 -16.56 18.40
N THR A 305 -17.49 -15.67 19.16
CA THR A 305 -16.90 -16.06 20.43
C THR A 305 -16.55 -14.86 21.30
N THR A 306 -16.67 -15.08 22.60
CA THR A 306 -16.16 -14.21 23.67
C THR A 306 -14.75 -14.60 24.13
N ASP A 307 -14.26 -15.78 23.71
CA ASP A 307 -12.90 -16.22 24.01
C ASP A 307 -11.87 -15.38 23.25
N ILE A 308 -11.02 -14.71 24.01
CA ILE A 308 -9.98 -13.81 23.54
C ILE A 308 -9.01 -14.56 22.62
N HIS A 309 -8.54 -15.75 23.00
CA HIS A 309 -7.51 -16.48 22.27
C HIS A 309 -8.06 -17.06 20.98
N TYR A 310 -9.24 -17.67 21.04
CA TYR A 310 -9.84 -18.29 19.87
C TYR A 310 -10.27 -17.26 18.81
N ALA A 311 -10.78 -16.10 19.22
CA ALA A 311 -11.06 -15.03 18.28
C ALA A 311 -9.79 -14.41 17.66
N GLY A 312 -8.62 -14.54 18.31
CA GLY A 312 -7.33 -14.23 17.70
C GLY A 312 -7.06 -15.10 16.48
N TRP A 313 -7.19 -16.43 16.63
CA TRP A 313 -7.03 -17.38 15.52
C TRP A 313 -8.01 -17.15 14.38
N LEU A 314 -9.27 -16.79 14.66
CA LEU A 314 -10.23 -16.47 13.60
C LEU A 314 -9.87 -15.19 12.84
N SER A 315 -9.26 -14.22 13.52
CA SER A 315 -8.90 -12.93 12.93
C SER A 315 -7.70 -13.05 11.96
N THR A 316 -6.89 -14.11 12.08
CA THR A 316 -5.73 -14.34 11.21
C THR A 316 -6.11 -14.68 9.77
N THR A 317 -7.32 -15.21 9.54
CA THR A 317 -7.81 -15.68 8.24
C THR A 317 -7.66 -14.63 7.14
N VAL A 318 -8.01 -13.38 7.46
CA VAL A 318 -8.00 -12.27 6.51
C VAL A 318 -6.57 -11.85 6.15
N ALA A 319 -5.73 -11.59 7.15
CA ALA A 319 -4.39 -11.05 6.94
C ALA A 319 -3.43 -12.08 6.34
N SER A 320 -3.48 -13.34 6.82
CA SER A 320 -2.68 -14.44 6.26
C SER A 320 -3.03 -14.72 4.79
N SER A 321 -4.33 -14.74 4.46
CA SER A 321 -4.77 -14.98 3.10
C SER A 321 -4.41 -13.83 2.15
N THR A 322 -4.47 -12.57 2.62
CA THR A 322 -4.02 -11.41 1.83
C THR A 322 -2.54 -11.54 1.46
N VAL A 323 -1.68 -11.86 2.42
CA VAL A 323 -0.25 -12.05 2.15
C VAL A 323 0.01 -13.26 1.24
N LEU A 324 -0.73 -14.35 1.43
CA LEU A 324 -0.66 -15.50 0.53
C LEU A 324 -1.00 -15.12 -0.91
N GLY A 325 -2.05 -14.30 -1.10
CA GLY A 325 -2.42 -13.73 -2.39
C GLY A 325 -1.32 -12.88 -3.02
N GLN A 326 -0.66 -12.03 -2.23
CA GLN A 326 0.48 -11.21 -2.68
C GLN A 326 1.69 -12.07 -3.09
N ILE A 327 1.94 -13.18 -2.39
CA ILE A 327 3.04 -14.10 -2.74
C ILE A 327 2.72 -14.84 -4.05
N CYS A 328 1.53 -15.43 -4.14
CA CYS A 328 1.08 -16.15 -5.33
C CYS A 328 1.05 -15.24 -6.56
N ALA A 329 0.60 -14.00 -6.42
CA ALA A 329 0.52 -13.06 -7.52
C ALA A 329 1.88 -12.78 -8.18
N GLY A 330 2.99 -12.72 -7.43
CA GLY A 330 4.29 -12.45 -8.03
C GLY A 330 4.78 -13.58 -8.92
N ALA A 331 4.50 -14.82 -8.51
CA ALA A 331 4.76 -16.01 -9.30
C ALA A 331 3.84 -16.08 -10.53
N ILE A 332 2.54 -15.86 -10.34
CA ILE A 332 1.52 -15.92 -11.40
C ILE A 332 1.74 -14.82 -12.44
N ILE A 333 1.98 -13.57 -12.05
CA ILE A 333 2.23 -12.46 -13.00
C ILE A 333 3.45 -12.75 -13.87
N ARG A 334 4.45 -13.44 -13.34
CA ARG A 334 5.64 -13.81 -14.11
C ARG A 334 5.41 -14.97 -15.07
N TRP A 335 4.70 -16.01 -14.62
CA TRP A 335 4.62 -17.28 -15.35
C TRP A 335 3.31 -17.49 -16.11
N ALA A 336 2.22 -16.91 -15.64
CA ALA A 336 0.87 -17.16 -16.13
C ALA A 336 0.37 -16.03 -17.05
N GLY A 337 0.74 -16.11 -18.33
CA GLY A 337 0.00 -15.50 -19.44
C GLY A 337 -0.45 -14.03 -19.28
N ASN A 338 -1.54 -13.68 -19.96
CA ASN A 338 -2.05 -12.32 -20.05
C ASN A 338 -2.64 -11.86 -18.70
N VAL A 339 -1.95 -10.93 -18.04
CA VAL A 339 -2.24 -10.48 -16.67
C VAL A 339 -3.61 -9.81 -16.56
N ARG A 340 -4.11 -9.23 -17.66
CA ARG A 340 -5.42 -8.60 -17.73
C ARG A 340 -6.54 -9.50 -17.21
N TYR A 341 -6.58 -10.75 -17.67
CA TYR A 341 -7.65 -11.69 -17.30
C TYR A 341 -7.57 -12.09 -15.82
N TRP A 342 -6.36 -12.22 -15.29
CA TRP A 342 -6.15 -12.50 -13.88
C TRP A 342 -6.61 -11.34 -12.98
N THR A 343 -6.35 -10.10 -13.39
CA THR A 343 -6.84 -8.92 -12.65
C THR A 343 -8.37 -8.85 -12.66
N ILE A 344 -9.02 -9.08 -13.81
CA ILE A 344 -10.48 -9.09 -13.93
C ILE A 344 -11.09 -10.21 -13.09
N PHE A 345 -10.55 -11.43 -13.20
CA PHE A 345 -11.02 -12.58 -12.42
C PHE A 345 -10.89 -12.31 -10.91
N SER A 346 -9.75 -11.79 -10.47
CA SER A 346 -9.51 -11.47 -9.07
C SER A 346 -10.47 -10.39 -8.56
N ALA A 347 -10.76 -9.36 -9.36
CA ALA A 347 -11.71 -8.30 -8.98
C ALA A 347 -13.13 -8.85 -8.81
N CYS A 348 -13.59 -9.69 -9.74
CA CYS A 348 -14.90 -10.35 -9.65
C CYS A 348 -14.97 -11.31 -8.44
N ALA A 349 -13.94 -12.13 -8.24
CA ALA A 349 -13.88 -13.09 -7.15
C ALA A 349 -13.87 -12.38 -5.79
N MET A 350 -13.02 -11.38 -5.62
CA MET A 350 -12.99 -10.54 -4.42
C MET A 350 -14.37 -9.94 -4.12
N CYS A 351 -15.01 -9.29 -5.09
CA CYS A 351 -16.32 -8.66 -4.92
C CYS A 351 -17.40 -9.68 -4.52
N THR A 352 -17.38 -10.86 -5.15
CA THR A 352 -18.34 -11.94 -4.89
C THR A 352 -18.20 -12.47 -3.46
N PHE A 353 -17.00 -12.84 -3.03
CA PHE A 353 -16.80 -13.43 -1.71
C PHE A 353 -16.94 -12.43 -0.57
N VAL A 354 -16.49 -11.18 -0.76
CA VAL A 354 -16.68 -10.12 0.24
C VAL A 354 -18.15 -9.72 0.33
N GLY A 355 -18.87 -9.66 -0.79
CA GLY A 355 -20.31 -9.42 -0.81
C GLY A 355 -21.12 -10.56 -0.18
N ALA A 356 -20.68 -11.81 -0.36
CA ALA A 356 -21.32 -12.97 0.25
C ALA A 356 -21.25 -12.97 1.79
N LEU A 357 -20.33 -12.20 2.39
CA LEU A 357 -20.32 -11.98 3.85
C LEU A 357 -21.57 -11.25 4.35
N ALA A 358 -22.35 -10.59 3.48
CA ALA A 358 -23.66 -10.02 3.84
C ALA A 358 -24.68 -11.09 4.26
N ALA A 359 -24.49 -12.35 3.86
CA ALA A 359 -25.36 -13.47 4.23
C ALA A 359 -24.93 -14.15 5.55
N LEU A 360 -23.92 -13.63 6.24
CA LEU A 360 -23.35 -14.28 7.43
C LEU A 360 -24.27 -14.14 8.65
N THR A 361 -24.66 -15.28 9.21
CA THR A 361 -25.39 -15.39 10.47
C THR A 361 -24.47 -15.93 11.57
N PRO A 362 -24.80 -15.73 12.86
CA PRO A 362 -23.99 -16.24 13.98
C PRO A 362 -23.77 -17.77 13.95
N GLU A 363 -24.71 -18.51 13.37
CA GLU A 363 -24.66 -19.97 13.26
C GLU A 363 -23.74 -20.48 12.13
N ARG A 364 -23.51 -19.67 11.08
CA ARG A 364 -22.80 -20.08 9.86
C ARG A 364 -21.31 -19.73 9.89
N LYS A 365 -20.64 -20.10 10.98
CA LYS A 365 -19.23 -19.78 11.19
C LYS A 365 -18.30 -20.31 10.09
N GLY A 366 -18.50 -21.55 9.63
CA GLY A 366 -17.67 -22.16 8.59
C GLY A 366 -17.70 -21.38 7.27
N MET A 367 -18.87 -20.86 6.90
CA MET A 367 -19.02 -20.00 5.72
C MET A 367 -18.24 -18.69 5.87
N GLY A 368 -18.26 -18.09 7.06
CA GLY A 368 -17.49 -16.88 7.36
C GLY A 368 -16.00 -17.11 7.17
N ILE A 369 -15.45 -18.18 7.75
CA ILE A 369 -14.03 -18.55 7.61
C ILE A 369 -13.65 -18.78 6.14
N ALA A 370 -14.47 -19.53 5.40
CA ALA A 370 -14.18 -19.80 3.99
C ALA A 370 -14.13 -18.50 3.16
N PHE A 371 -15.10 -17.61 3.34
CA PHE A 371 -15.15 -16.35 2.59
C PHE A 371 -14.07 -15.36 3.02
N THR A 372 -13.67 -15.33 4.30
CA THR A 372 -12.56 -14.50 4.76
C THR A 372 -11.18 -15.05 4.43
N ILE A 373 -11.08 -16.28 3.94
CA ILE A 373 -9.86 -16.79 3.30
C ILE A 373 -9.90 -16.44 1.81
N VAL A 374 -10.93 -16.87 1.08
CA VAL A 374 -10.93 -16.75 -0.38
C VAL A 374 -11.03 -15.30 -0.86
N GLY A 375 -11.85 -14.46 -0.23
CA GLY A 375 -11.99 -13.04 -0.62
C GLY A 375 -10.66 -12.27 -0.49
N PRO A 376 -10.06 -12.21 0.72
CA PRO A 376 -8.78 -11.54 0.95
C PRO A 376 -7.59 -12.09 0.15
N PHE A 377 -7.61 -13.36 -0.26
CA PHE A 377 -6.60 -13.89 -1.19
C PHE A 377 -6.56 -13.07 -2.49
N PHE A 378 -7.72 -12.81 -3.10
CA PHE A 378 -7.80 -12.02 -4.33
C PHE A 378 -7.54 -10.52 -4.10
N VAL A 379 -7.82 -10.00 -2.90
CA VAL A 379 -7.40 -8.65 -2.48
C VAL A 379 -5.88 -8.52 -2.59
N GLY A 380 -5.14 -9.48 -2.02
CA GLY A 380 -3.68 -9.52 -2.06
C GLY A 380 -3.12 -9.63 -3.47
N PHE A 381 -3.80 -10.40 -4.33
CA PHE A 381 -3.42 -10.51 -5.74
C PHE A 381 -3.50 -9.16 -6.47
N ILE A 382 -4.64 -8.47 -6.34
CA ILE A 382 -4.87 -7.16 -6.96
C ILE A 382 -3.89 -6.12 -6.41
N GLU A 383 -3.64 -6.15 -5.11
CA GLU A 383 -2.69 -5.23 -4.47
C GLU A 383 -1.28 -5.37 -5.07
N LEU A 384 -0.76 -6.60 -5.19
CA LEU A 384 0.55 -6.80 -5.81
C LEU A 384 0.55 -6.41 -7.30
N ALA A 385 -0.48 -6.82 -8.05
CA ALA A 385 -0.60 -6.48 -9.47
C ALA A 385 -0.61 -4.97 -9.67
N SER A 386 -1.37 -4.24 -8.84
CA SER A 386 -1.42 -2.79 -8.85
C SER A 386 -0.06 -2.15 -8.56
N LEU A 387 0.59 -2.52 -7.45
CA LEU A 387 1.86 -1.93 -7.01
C LEU A 387 3.02 -2.19 -7.97
N SER A 388 3.02 -3.34 -8.65
CA SER A 388 4.13 -3.74 -9.53
C SER A 388 3.92 -3.35 -10.99
N LEU A 389 2.69 -3.32 -11.49
CA LEU A 389 2.39 -3.17 -12.92
C LEU A 389 1.92 -1.78 -13.30
N ALA A 390 1.15 -1.09 -12.45
CA ALA A 390 0.63 0.23 -12.79
C ALA A 390 1.74 1.25 -13.14
N PRO A 391 2.87 1.31 -12.39
CA PRO A 391 3.95 2.24 -12.72
C PRO A 391 4.62 1.96 -14.08
N LEU A 392 4.54 0.73 -14.59
CA LEU A 392 5.14 0.32 -15.86
C LEU A 392 4.44 0.94 -17.08
N PHE A 393 3.22 1.45 -16.92
CA PHE A 393 2.52 2.16 -17.98
C PHE A 393 2.99 3.61 -18.17
N CYS A 394 3.89 4.09 -17.30
CA CYS A 394 4.40 5.45 -17.31
C CYS A 394 5.82 5.47 -17.91
N LYS A 395 6.30 6.66 -18.31
CA LYS A 395 7.71 6.84 -18.71
C LYS A 395 8.64 6.49 -17.55
N GLY A 396 9.84 6.01 -17.84
CA GLY A 396 10.84 5.62 -16.82
C GLY A 396 11.11 6.70 -15.77
N SER A 397 11.16 7.97 -16.19
CA SER A 397 11.34 9.14 -15.32
C SER A 397 10.16 9.45 -14.40
N ASP A 398 8.96 8.93 -14.71
CA ASP A 398 7.73 9.14 -13.94
C ASP A 398 7.37 7.94 -13.04
N ILE A 399 8.16 6.86 -13.03
CA ILE A 399 7.82 5.63 -12.28
C ILE A 399 7.64 5.91 -10.78
N GLY A 400 8.52 6.72 -10.17
CA GLY A 400 8.44 7.03 -8.74
C GLY A 400 7.24 7.90 -8.40
N LEU A 401 6.97 8.90 -9.23
CA LEU A 401 5.78 9.72 -9.13
C LEU A 401 4.50 8.88 -9.29
N ALA A 402 4.44 8.00 -10.30
CA ALA A 402 3.26 7.19 -10.59
C ALA A 402 2.96 6.22 -9.45
N SER A 403 4.01 5.64 -8.88
CA SER A 403 3.91 4.75 -7.71
C SER A 403 3.43 5.49 -6.46
N GLY A 404 3.92 6.71 -6.22
CA GLY A 404 3.46 7.55 -5.11
C GLY A 404 2.00 7.96 -5.25
N LEU A 405 1.60 8.42 -6.45
CA LEU A 405 0.21 8.79 -6.74
C LEU A 405 -0.76 7.62 -6.61
N LEU A 406 -0.37 6.44 -7.11
CA LEU A 406 -1.12 5.20 -6.97
C LEU A 406 -1.39 4.87 -5.50
N SER A 407 -0.34 4.87 -4.67
CA SER A 407 -0.43 4.56 -3.25
C SER A 407 -1.23 5.61 -2.48
N SER A 408 -1.13 6.90 -2.86
CA SER A 408 -1.94 7.97 -2.29
C SER A 408 -3.43 7.74 -2.53
N ILE A 409 -3.84 7.50 -3.79
CA ILE A 409 -5.25 7.29 -4.15
C ILE A 409 -5.82 6.05 -3.47
N ARG A 410 -5.05 4.97 -3.44
CA ARG A 410 -5.39 3.75 -2.68
C ARG A 410 -5.64 4.06 -1.21
N SER A 411 -4.77 4.85 -0.58
CA SER A 411 -4.84 5.18 0.85
C SER A 411 -6.01 6.13 1.16
N ALA A 412 -6.24 7.13 0.30
CA ALA A 412 -7.38 8.04 0.39
C ALA A 412 -8.71 7.29 0.21
N GLY A 413 -8.79 6.39 -0.78
CA GLY A 413 -9.95 5.53 -0.98
C GLY A 413 -10.22 4.63 0.24
N SER A 414 -9.16 4.09 0.86
CA SER A 414 -9.29 3.31 2.09
C SER A 414 -9.81 4.16 3.26
N SER A 415 -9.33 5.38 3.46
CA SER A 415 -9.78 6.23 4.59
C SER A 415 -11.27 6.59 4.48
N VAL A 416 -11.71 6.98 3.27
CA VAL A 416 -13.12 7.27 2.96
C VAL A 416 -13.99 6.03 3.15
N SER A 417 -13.56 4.87 2.64
CA SER A 417 -14.30 3.61 2.77
C SER A 417 -14.51 3.22 4.23
N VAL A 418 -13.46 3.30 5.05
CA VAL A 418 -13.53 2.95 6.48
C VAL A 418 -14.48 3.89 7.22
N ALA A 419 -14.43 5.19 6.94
CA ALA A 419 -15.35 6.16 7.54
C ALA A 419 -16.81 5.87 7.17
N ILE A 420 -17.07 5.54 5.90
CA ILE A 420 -18.41 5.16 5.42
C ILE A 420 -18.90 3.88 6.13
N TYR A 421 -18.08 2.84 6.22
CA TYR A 421 -18.49 1.58 6.87
C TYR A 421 -18.77 1.75 8.36
N VAL A 422 -17.93 2.50 9.07
CA VAL A 422 -18.15 2.78 10.50
C VAL A 422 -19.41 3.62 10.69
N ALA A 423 -19.65 4.64 9.84
CA ALA A 423 -20.86 5.45 9.91
C ALA A 423 -22.13 4.63 9.64
N ILE A 424 -22.13 3.80 8.59
CA ILE A 424 -23.24 2.89 8.28
C ILE A 424 -23.46 1.92 9.43
N LEU A 425 -22.40 1.31 9.96
CA LEU A 425 -22.49 0.37 11.06
C LEU A 425 -23.11 1.02 12.30
N ASN A 426 -22.60 2.17 12.74
CA ASN A 426 -23.10 2.85 13.93
C ASN A 426 -24.57 3.28 13.78
N ASN A 427 -24.93 3.90 12.65
CA ASN A 427 -26.30 4.35 12.40
C ASN A 427 -27.29 3.18 12.34
N ARG A 428 -26.93 2.09 11.64
CA ARG A 428 -27.79 0.90 11.55
C ARG A 428 -27.87 0.18 12.88
N LEU A 429 -26.76 0.06 13.60
CA LEU A 429 -26.71 -0.64 14.87
C LEU A 429 -27.63 0.01 15.91
N SER A 430 -27.69 1.34 15.98
CA SER A 430 -28.66 2.04 16.84
C SER A 430 -30.09 1.63 16.52
N THR A 431 -30.48 1.59 15.24
CA THR A 431 -31.85 1.20 14.85
C THR A 431 -32.15 -0.28 15.10
N THR A 432 -31.22 -1.18 14.76
CA THR A 432 -31.44 -2.63 14.89
C THR A 432 -31.40 -3.06 16.35
N LEU A 433 -30.54 -2.46 17.19
CA LEU A 433 -30.52 -2.77 18.63
C LEU A 433 -31.82 -2.33 19.29
N THR A 434 -32.29 -1.11 19.03
CA THR A 434 -33.57 -0.63 19.56
C THR A 434 -34.71 -1.59 19.21
N GLN A 435 -34.87 -1.94 17.93
CA GLN A 435 -35.93 -2.86 17.48
C GLN A 435 -35.87 -4.25 18.12
N ASN A 436 -34.67 -4.84 18.23
CA ASN A 436 -34.51 -6.18 18.82
C ASN A 436 -34.65 -6.16 20.35
N ILE A 437 -34.31 -5.06 21.02
CA ILE A 437 -34.51 -4.92 22.48
C ILE A 437 -35.99 -4.68 22.78
N GLU A 438 -36.67 -3.80 22.03
CA GLU A 438 -38.12 -3.56 22.15
C GLU A 438 -38.92 -4.87 22.01
N ALA A 439 -38.51 -5.76 21.09
CA ALA A 439 -39.15 -7.05 20.91
C ALA A 439 -39.06 -7.99 22.13
N VAL A 440 -38.01 -7.85 22.96
CA VAL A 440 -37.77 -8.72 24.13
C VAL A 440 -38.08 -8.01 25.45
N ALA A 441 -38.21 -6.68 25.44
CA ALA A 441 -38.43 -5.84 26.61
C ALA A 441 -39.64 -6.29 27.47
N PRO A 442 -40.82 -6.60 26.90
CA PRO A 442 -41.98 -7.05 27.69
C PRO A 442 -41.74 -8.37 28.43
N GLY A 443 -41.03 -9.31 27.79
CA GLY A 443 -40.73 -10.63 28.38
C GLY A 443 -39.60 -10.61 29.41
N ALA A 444 -38.71 -9.62 29.33
CA ALA A 444 -37.58 -9.45 30.25
C ALA A 444 -37.85 -8.43 31.37
N GLY A 445 -39.01 -7.75 31.37
CA GLY A 445 -39.35 -6.71 32.33
C GLY A 445 -38.52 -5.44 32.18
N ILE A 446 -38.08 -5.11 30.97
CA ILE A 446 -37.27 -3.92 30.68
C ILE A 446 -38.21 -2.73 30.48
N PRO A 447 -38.10 -1.64 31.27
CA PRO A 447 -38.87 -0.42 31.05
C PRO A 447 -38.53 0.20 29.69
N GLU A 448 -39.52 0.68 28.95
CA GLU A 448 -39.31 1.32 27.64
C GLU A 448 -38.38 2.55 27.73
N ASP A 449 -38.44 3.27 28.85
CA ASP A 449 -37.61 4.45 29.12
C ASP A 449 -36.10 4.13 29.23
N GLU A 450 -35.75 2.89 29.58
CA GLU A 450 -34.35 2.46 29.74
C GLU A 450 -33.74 1.95 28.44
N ILE A 451 -34.55 1.63 27.42
CA ILE A 451 -34.08 1.05 26.15
C ILE A 451 -33.01 1.93 25.49
N PRO A 452 -33.17 3.26 25.35
CA PRO A 452 -32.13 4.11 24.73
C PRO A 452 -30.80 4.07 25.49
N ALA A 453 -30.85 3.99 26.82
CA ALA A 453 -29.67 3.92 27.67
C ALA A 453 -28.96 2.55 27.52
N ILE A 454 -29.73 1.46 27.46
CA ILE A 454 -29.22 0.10 27.22
C ILE A 454 -28.57 0.02 25.84
N VAL A 455 -29.20 0.53 24.78
CA VAL A 455 -28.64 0.58 23.42
C VAL A 455 -27.28 1.29 23.42
N LYS A 456 -27.19 2.46 24.06
CA LYS A 456 -25.95 3.21 24.18
C LYS A 456 -24.87 2.43 24.93
N ALA A 457 -25.23 1.74 26.01
CA ALA A 457 -24.32 0.90 26.79
C ALA A 457 -23.83 -0.33 26.00
N VAL A 458 -24.67 -0.95 25.17
CA VAL A 458 -24.28 -2.05 24.27
C VAL A 458 -23.24 -1.58 23.26
N ILE A 459 -23.51 -0.46 22.58
CA ILE A 459 -22.61 0.12 21.57
C ILE A 459 -21.26 0.51 22.20
N ALA A 460 -21.30 1.11 23.39
CA ALA A 460 -20.10 1.47 24.15
C ALA A 460 -19.35 0.27 24.74
N GLY A 461 -19.94 -0.93 24.74
CA GLY A 461 -19.37 -2.12 25.40
C GLY A 461 -19.32 -2.00 26.92
N SER A 462 -20.21 -1.19 27.51
CA SER A 462 -20.30 -0.92 28.95
C SER A 462 -21.56 -1.50 29.59
N LEU A 463 -22.28 -2.39 28.89
CA LEU A 463 -23.53 -3.01 29.38
C LEU A 463 -23.36 -3.64 30.78
N ALA A 464 -22.27 -4.36 31.01
CA ALA A 464 -21.99 -5.00 32.31
C ALA A 464 -21.70 -4.01 33.45
N LYS A 465 -21.43 -2.73 33.15
CA LYS A 465 -21.17 -1.68 34.14
C LYS A 465 -22.43 -0.85 34.45
N MET A 466 -23.55 -1.12 33.79
CA MET A 466 -24.79 -0.36 33.96
C MET A 466 -25.51 -0.81 35.23
N SER A 467 -25.72 0.11 36.16
CA SER A 467 -26.53 -0.12 37.38
C SER A 467 -28.02 -0.17 37.02
N GLY A 468 -28.77 -1.15 37.55
CA GLY A 468 -30.22 -1.25 37.35
C GLY A 468 -30.67 -2.49 36.57
N LEU A 469 -29.76 -3.17 35.87
CA LEU A 469 -30.08 -4.41 35.16
C LEU A 469 -29.95 -5.63 36.07
N ASN A 470 -31.04 -6.38 36.24
CA ASN A 470 -30.99 -7.71 36.86
C ASN A 470 -30.40 -8.74 35.88
N SER A 471 -29.89 -9.87 36.38
CA SER A 471 -29.28 -10.96 35.59
C SER A 471 -30.16 -11.45 34.43
N ALA A 472 -31.49 -11.47 34.63
CA ALA A 472 -32.45 -11.84 33.59
C ALA A 472 -32.49 -10.83 32.42
N MET A 473 -32.53 -9.53 32.72
CA MET A 473 -32.48 -8.45 31.72
C MET A 473 -31.15 -8.47 30.98
N LEU A 474 -30.05 -8.66 31.71
CA LEU A 474 -28.71 -8.73 31.14
C LEU A 474 -28.59 -9.91 30.16
N ASN A 475 -29.09 -11.09 30.53
CA ASN A 475 -29.08 -12.27 29.66
C ASN A 475 -29.96 -12.08 28.42
N ALA A 476 -31.15 -11.48 28.57
CA ALA A 476 -32.06 -11.19 27.47
C ALA A 476 -31.42 -10.24 26.44
N VAL A 477 -30.84 -9.13 26.90
CA VAL A 477 -30.15 -8.16 26.04
C VAL A 477 -28.89 -8.79 25.42
N THR A 478 -28.12 -9.57 26.17
CA THR A 478 -26.91 -10.21 25.65
C THR A 478 -27.21 -11.24 24.56
N GLY A 479 -28.33 -11.96 24.68
CA GLY A 479 -28.77 -12.96 23.69
C GLY A 479 -29.16 -12.36 22.33
N ILE A 480 -29.67 -11.13 22.28
CA ILE A 480 -30.10 -10.48 21.03
C ILE A 480 -28.98 -9.71 20.31
N ILE A 481 -27.88 -9.40 21.00
CA ILE A 481 -26.74 -8.65 20.44
C ILE A 481 -26.23 -9.28 19.12
N PRO A 482 -25.95 -10.59 19.04
CA PRO A 482 -25.46 -11.20 17.79
C PRO A 482 -26.42 -11.01 16.61
N THR A 483 -27.73 -11.10 16.84
CA THR A 483 -28.77 -10.93 15.82
C THR A 483 -28.84 -9.49 15.35
N ALA A 484 -28.83 -8.52 16.28
CA ALA A 484 -28.84 -7.09 15.93
C ALA A 484 -27.59 -6.69 15.13
N TYR A 485 -26.41 -7.14 15.56
CA TYR A 485 -25.18 -6.89 14.81
C TYR A 485 -25.21 -7.60 13.43
N SER A 486 -25.81 -8.80 13.30
CA SER A 486 -25.98 -9.48 11.99
C SER A 486 -26.74 -8.62 10.98
N GLN A 487 -27.84 -8.00 11.40
CA GLN A 487 -28.61 -7.09 10.56
C GLN A 487 -27.82 -5.82 10.18
N ALA A 488 -27.06 -5.27 11.13
CA ALA A 488 -26.24 -4.09 10.89
C ALA A 488 -25.08 -4.38 9.92
N PHE A 489 -24.30 -5.45 10.17
CA PHE A 489 -23.18 -5.87 9.31
C PHE A 489 -23.64 -6.21 7.89
N LYS A 490 -24.80 -6.87 7.73
CA LYS A 490 -25.39 -7.11 6.41
C LYS A 490 -25.51 -5.83 5.59
N THR A 491 -25.93 -4.72 6.21
CA THR A 491 -26.06 -3.43 5.52
C THR A 491 -24.69 -2.91 5.06
N VAL A 492 -23.65 -3.08 5.88
CA VAL A 492 -22.29 -2.64 5.56
C VAL A 492 -21.70 -3.44 4.38
N TYR A 493 -21.88 -4.76 4.38
CA TYR A 493 -21.43 -5.64 3.29
C TYR A 493 -22.25 -5.51 2.00
N LEU A 494 -23.48 -4.98 2.07
CA LEU A 494 -24.23 -4.61 0.86
C LEU A 494 -23.77 -3.26 0.32
N ALA A 495 -23.48 -2.29 1.19
CA ALA A 495 -22.91 -1.01 0.77
C ALA A 495 -21.52 -1.19 0.13
N SER A 496 -20.74 -2.17 0.58
CA SER A 496 -19.44 -2.49 0.00
C SER A 496 -19.49 -2.98 -1.44
N LEU A 497 -20.56 -3.67 -1.83
CA LEU A 497 -20.74 -4.19 -3.20
C LEU A 497 -20.76 -3.05 -4.23
N ALA A 498 -21.25 -1.86 -3.87
CA ALA A 498 -21.25 -0.71 -4.77
C ALA A 498 -19.82 -0.31 -5.16
N PHE A 499 -18.91 -0.26 -4.19
CA PHE A 499 -17.48 0.01 -4.45
C PHE A 499 -16.80 -1.14 -5.21
N GLY A 500 -17.16 -2.38 -4.90
CA GLY A 500 -16.68 -3.56 -5.64
C GLY A 500 -17.12 -3.53 -7.11
N GLY A 501 -18.35 -3.10 -7.40
CA GLY A 501 -18.86 -2.93 -8.76
C GLY A 501 -18.04 -1.91 -9.57
N ILE A 502 -17.68 -0.77 -8.97
CA ILE A 502 -16.79 0.22 -9.59
C ILE A 502 -15.43 -0.41 -9.90
N ALA A 503 -14.86 -1.16 -8.96
CA ALA A 503 -13.58 -1.84 -9.16
C ALA A 503 -13.63 -2.87 -10.31
N ILE A 504 -14.73 -3.63 -10.44
CA ILE A 504 -14.94 -4.54 -11.57
C ILE A 504 -14.98 -3.77 -12.88
N VAL A 505 -15.81 -2.73 -12.97
CA VAL A 505 -15.92 -1.91 -14.20
C VAL A 505 -14.56 -1.36 -14.60
N MET A 506 -13.78 -0.83 -13.64
CA MET A 506 -12.44 -0.31 -13.91
C MET A 506 -11.46 -1.41 -14.34
N SER A 507 -11.56 -2.61 -13.75
CA SER A 507 -10.73 -3.75 -14.14
C SER A 507 -10.98 -4.22 -15.59
N LEU A 508 -12.20 -4.06 -16.12
CA LEU A 508 -12.51 -4.40 -17.52
C LEU A 508 -11.73 -3.54 -18.52
N PHE A 509 -11.42 -2.30 -18.15
CA PHE A 509 -10.60 -1.38 -18.93
C PHE A 509 -9.09 -1.59 -18.77
N SER A 510 -8.66 -2.58 -17.98
CA SER A 510 -7.24 -2.90 -17.82
C SER A 510 -6.62 -3.36 -19.14
N LYS A 511 -5.36 -2.96 -19.34
CA LYS A 511 -4.56 -3.33 -20.50
C LYS A 511 -3.53 -4.38 -20.10
N ASP A 512 -3.12 -5.19 -21.08
CA ASP A 512 -2.06 -6.15 -20.87
C ASP A 512 -0.71 -5.43 -20.67
N VAL A 513 0.02 -5.85 -19.64
CA VAL A 513 1.30 -5.28 -19.21
C VAL A 513 2.47 -6.13 -19.72
N GLN A 514 2.24 -7.35 -20.24
CA GLN A 514 3.32 -8.28 -20.59
C GLN A 514 4.42 -7.65 -21.47
N LYS A 515 4.06 -6.73 -22.38
CA LYS A 515 5.00 -6.01 -23.25
C LYS A 515 6.01 -5.11 -22.50
N HIS A 516 5.70 -4.71 -21.27
CA HIS A 516 6.55 -3.85 -20.43
C HIS A 516 7.45 -4.65 -19.46
N LEU A 517 7.30 -5.98 -19.41
CA LEU A 517 8.11 -6.87 -18.56
C LEU A 517 9.48 -7.16 -19.21
N THR A 518 10.31 -6.14 -19.32
CA THR A 518 11.66 -6.19 -19.94
C THR A 518 12.78 -6.47 -18.92
N ASP A 519 13.97 -6.82 -19.40
CA ASP A 519 15.17 -7.03 -18.56
C ASP A 519 15.93 -5.72 -18.22
N LYS A 520 15.41 -4.57 -18.66
CA LYS A 520 15.98 -3.23 -18.39
C LYS A 520 15.92 -2.86 -16.89
N VAL A 521 17.03 -2.34 -16.36
CA VAL A 521 17.16 -1.74 -15.03
C VAL A 521 17.33 -0.24 -15.16
N GLU A 522 16.54 0.56 -14.44
CA GLU A 522 16.56 2.02 -14.61
C GLU A 522 17.73 2.69 -13.86
N ARG A 523 18.19 2.17 -12.70
CA ARG A 523 19.32 2.77 -11.94
C ARG A 523 20.16 1.73 -11.15
N LYS A 524 21.37 2.10 -10.72
CA LYS A 524 22.30 1.21 -9.99
C LYS A 524 22.65 1.68 -8.57
N MET A 525 22.82 0.75 -7.61
CA MET A 525 23.35 1.08 -6.27
C MET A 525 24.86 1.36 -6.27
N HIS A 526 25.28 2.35 -5.48
CA HIS A 526 26.67 2.79 -5.38
C HIS A 526 27.34 2.35 -4.07
N GLY A 527 28.67 2.20 -4.08
CA GLY A 527 29.46 1.93 -2.88
C GLY A 527 29.82 3.20 -2.10
N ARG A 528 30.16 3.06 -0.80
CA ARG A 528 30.51 4.14 0.15
C ARG A 528 31.67 5.08 -0.26
N ARG A 529 32.35 4.83 -1.41
CA ARG A 529 33.60 5.48 -1.82
C ARG A 529 33.52 6.39 -3.05
N VAL A 530 32.33 6.75 -3.55
CA VAL A 530 32.19 7.70 -4.68
C VAL A 530 32.18 9.17 -4.22
N ASN A 531 32.98 9.48 -3.18
CA ASN A 531 33.14 10.84 -2.65
C ASN A 531 34.48 11.49 -3.04
N LYS A 532 35.31 10.83 -3.86
CA LYS A 532 36.45 11.54 -4.46
C LYS A 532 35.95 12.24 -5.70
N ALA A 533 35.93 13.58 -5.65
CA ALA A 533 35.99 14.41 -6.83
C ALA A 533 37.10 13.86 -7.74
N LEU A 534 36.70 13.23 -8.83
CA LEU A 534 37.62 12.90 -9.91
C LEU A 534 37.90 14.19 -10.67
N PRO A 535 39.15 14.41 -11.11
CA PRO A 535 39.60 15.67 -11.67
C PRO A 535 38.79 16.04 -12.91
N ASP A 536 38.47 17.33 -13.02
CA ASP A 536 37.79 17.92 -14.18
C ASP A 536 38.47 17.50 -15.48
N THR A 537 37.82 16.62 -16.25
CA THR A 537 38.18 16.31 -17.64
C THR A 537 37.71 17.45 -18.56
N LYS A 538 38.16 18.67 -18.24
CA LYS A 538 37.93 19.89 -19.01
C LYS A 538 39.24 20.64 -19.27
N LYS A 539 40.31 19.93 -19.67
CA LYS A 539 41.50 20.54 -20.29
C LYS A 539 42.25 19.51 -21.14
N GLU A 540 41.71 19.10 -22.27
CA GLU A 540 42.55 18.43 -23.30
C GLU A 540 41.99 18.48 -24.74
N VAL A 541 41.23 19.52 -25.11
CA VAL A 541 40.77 19.69 -26.51
C VAL A 541 41.25 20.99 -27.17
N ASP A 542 41.75 21.99 -26.43
CA ASP A 542 42.17 23.29 -27.03
C ASP A 542 43.70 23.48 -27.09
N SER A 543 44.48 22.49 -27.57
CA SER A 543 45.90 22.74 -27.89
C SER A 543 46.44 22.05 -29.15
N LYS A 544 45.56 21.63 -30.07
CA LYS A 544 45.97 21.19 -31.41
C LYS A 544 45.17 21.89 -32.51
N THR A 545 45.28 23.21 -32.56
CA THR A 545 45.14 24.03 -33.77
C THR A 545 45.67 25.42 -33.42
N ASP A 546 46.96 25.60 -33.65
CA ASP A 546 47.56 26.76 -34.34
C ASP A 546 49.08 26.57 -34.42
#